data_AF-A0A7C5C980-F1
#
_entry.id   AF-A0A7C5C980-F1
#
_cell.length_a   1.000
_cell.length_b   1.000
_cell.length_c   1.000
_cell.angle_alpha   90.00
_cell.angle_beta   90.00
_cell.angle_gamma   90.00
#
_symmetry.space_group_name_H-M   'P 1'
#
loop_
_entity.id
_entity.type
_entity.pdbx_description
1 polymer ?
#
loop_
_entity_poly.entity_id
_entity_poly.type
_entity_poly.pdbx_seq_one_letter_code
_entity_poly.pdbx_strand_id
1 'polypeptide(L)' 'GGVAREAERIGAPLLAELPLDIDIRLAADAGAPIVVAKPDSPQAQAFRSLAKRLISEGYA' A
#
# COMPACT_ATOMS: atom_id res chain seq x y z
N GLY A 1 -4.99 -3.27 -13.07
CA GLY A 1 -3.55 -2.95 -13.10
C GLY A 1 -2.79 -4.00 -13.90
N GLY A 2 -1.49 -3.76 -14.12
CA GLY A 2 -0.56 -4.76 -14.68
C GLY A 2 0.06 -5.68 -13.62
N VAL A 3 0.10 -5.26 -12.36
CA VAL A 3 0.80 -5.96 -11.29
C VAL A 3 0.18 -7.32 -10.95
N ALA A 4 -1.14 -7.47 -11.02
CA ALA A 4 -1.79 -8.77 -10.81
C ALA A 4 -1.35 -9.80 -11.88
N ARG A 5 -1.32 -9.39 -13.15
CA ARG A 5 -0.81 -10.23 -14.24
C ARG A 5 0.67 -10.53 -14.10
N GLU A 6 1.46 -9.56 -13.64
CA GLU A 6 2.89 -9.75 -13.44
C GLU A 6 3.18 -10.72 -12.28
N ALA A 7 2.46 -10.60 -11.17
CA ALA A 7 2.55 -11.51 -10.04
C ALA A 7 2.25 -12.96 -10.45
N GLU A 8 1.18 -13.16 -11.25
CA GLU A 8 0.86 -14.46 -11.85
C GLU A 8 1.97 -14.95 -12.77
N ARG A 9 2.50 -14.09 -13.65
CA ARG A 9 3.57 -14.43 -14.61
C ARG A 9 4.85 -14.91 -13.92
N ILE A 10 5.21 -14.33 -12.77
CA ILE A 10 6.45 -14.66 -12.03
C ILE A 10 6.22 -15.66 -10.90
N GLY A 11 4.99 -16.11 -10.67
CA GLY A 11 4.67 -17.04 -9.58
C GLY A 11 4.83 -16.43 -8.18
N ALA A 12 4.67 -15.11 -8.03
CA ALA A 12 4.78 -14.42 -6.76
C ALA A 12 3.39 -14.12 -6.16
N PRO A 13 3.24 -14.12 -4.82
CA PRO A 13 1.99 -13.71 -4.19
C PRO A 13 1.74 -12.21 -4.38
N LEU A 14 0.50 -11.85 -4.74
CA LEU A 14 0.09 -10.45 -4.82
C LEU A 14 -0.21 -9.91 -3.41
N LEU A 15 0.62 -8.99 -2.93
CA LEU A 15 0.44 -8.40 -1.59
C LEU A 15 -0.66 -7.33 -1.56
N ALA A 16 -0.66 -6.38 -2.49
CA ALA A 16 -1.73 -5.40 -2.64
C ALA A 16 -1.64 -4.67 -3.98
N GLU A 17 -2.73 -4.01 -4.36
CA GLU A 17 -2.73 -2.92 -5.32
C GLU A 17 -2.98 -1.62 -4.56
N LEU A 18 -1.97 -0.75 -4.51
CA LEU A 18 -2.07 0.55 -3.84
C LEU A 18 -2.42 1.66 -4.85
N PRO A 19 -3.19 2.68 -4.44
CA PRO A 19 -3.50 3.81 -5.32
C PRO A 19 -2.23 4.54 -5.77
N LEU A 20 -2.17 4.90 -7.06
CA LEU A 20 -1.16 5.83 -7.56
C LEU A 20 -1.69 7.26 -7.40
N ASP A 21 -1.27 7.92 -6.34
CA ASP A 21 -1.76 9.25 -5.96
C ASP A 21 -0.60 10.19 -5.64
N ILE A 22 -0.71 11.45 -6.06
CA ILE A 22 0.30 12.48 -5.85
C ILE A 22 0.47 12.82 -4.36
N ASP A 23 -0.61 12.74 -3.58
CA ASP A 23 -0.58 13.04 -2.14
C ASP A 23 0.32 12.08 -1.37
N ILE A 24 0.42 10.82 -1.82
CA ILE A 24 1.31 9.82 -1.22
C ILE A 24 2.77 10.28 -1.35
N ARG A 25 3.15 10.73 -2.55
CA ARG A 25 4.52 11.18 -2.83
C ARG A 25 4.85 12.46 -2.08
N LEU A 26 3.97 13.47 -2.14
CA LEU A 26 4.20 14.74 -1.46
C LEU A 26 4.31 14.56 0.07
N ALA A 27 3.46 13.74 0.67
CA ALA A 27 3.50 13.46 2.10
C ALA A 27 4.80 12.74 2.51
N ALA A 28 5.25 11.76 1.72
CA ALA A 28 6.52 11.07 1.94
C ALA A 28 7.73 12.01 1.82
N ASP A 29 7.78 12.83 0.76
CA ASP A 29 8.86 13.80 0.52
C ASP A 29 8.92 14.88 1.62
N ALA A 30 7.78 15.23 2.22
CA ALA A 30 7.69 16.17 3.34
C ALA A 30 8.08 15.57 4.69
N GLY A 31 8.40 14.28 4.77
CA GLY A 31 8.78 13.58 6.01
C GLY A 31 7.60 13.20 6.92
N ALA A 32 6.36 13.35 6.44
CA ALA A 32 5.14 12.96 7.18
C ALA A 32 4.29 12.04 6.28
N PRO A 33 4.53 10.72 6.29
CA PRO A 33 3.87 9.77 5.39
C PRO A 33 2.34 9.88 5.41
N ILE A 34 1.68 9.52 4.31
CA ILE A 34 0.22 9.69 4.14
C ILE A 34 -0.62 9.08 5.28
N VAL A 35 -0.16 7.98 5.88
CA VAL A 35 -0.81 7.30 7.02
C VAL A 35 -0.79 8.11 8.33
N VAL A 36 0.10 9.11 8.41
CA VAL A 36 0.22 10.09 9.50
C VAL A 36 -0.45 11.40 9.10
N ALA A 37 -0.16 11.92 7.90
CA ALA A 37 -0.63 13.23 7.45
C ALA A 37 -2.13 13.27 7.14
N LYS A 38 -2.69 12.19 6.59
CA LYS A 38 -4.12 12.06 6.25
C LYS A 38 -4.66 10.68 6.66
N PRO A 39 -4.77 10.39 7.97
CA PRO A 39 -5.04 9.04 8.46
C PRO A 39 -6.37 8.45 7.98
N ASP A 40 -7.37 9.28 7.73
CA ASP A 40 -8.72 8.84 7.29
C ASP A 40 -8.87 8.79 5.77
N SER A 41 -7.82 9.13 5.01
CA SER A 41 -7.86 9.09 3.55
C SER A 41 -7.92 7.65 3.01
N PRO A 42 -8.56 7.41 1.84
CA PRO A 42 -8.56 6.11 1.19
C PRO A 42 -7.14 5.53 0.98
N GLN A 43 -6.17 6.39 0.67
CA GLN A 43 -4.77 6.05 0.47
C GLN A 43 -4.15 5.53 1.77
N ALA A 44 -4.34 6.24 2.89
CA ALA A 44 -3.87 5.78 4.20
C ALA A 44 -4.52 4.46 4.62
N GLN A 45 -5.82 4.29 4.38
CA GLN A 45 -6.53 3.06 4.71
C GLN A 45 -6.06 1.86 3.89
N ALA A 46 -5.65 2.06 2.62
CA ALA A 46 -5.08 1.00 1.80
C ALA A 46 -3.77 0.46 2.40
N PHE A 47 -2.85 1.34 2.82
CA PHE A 47 -1.61 0.93 3.50
C PHE A 47 -1.89 0.24 4.85
N ARG A 48 -2.83 0.77 5.66
CA ARG A 48 -3.20 0.16 6.94
C ARG A 48 -3.80 -1.23 6.76
N SER A 49 -4.63 -1.42 5.74
CA SER A 49 -5.25 -2.71 5.44
C SER A 49 -4.21 -3.74 5.01
N LEU A 50 -3.25 -3.35 4.15
CA LEU A 50 -2.11 -4.21 3.79
C LEU A 50 -1.29 -4.59 5.04
N ALA A 51 -0.92 -3.62 5.88
CA ALA A 51 -0.15 -3.89 7.08
C ALA A 51 -0.86 -4.87 8.03
N LYS A 52 -2.16 -4.68 8.26
CA LYS A 52 -2.97 -5.62 9.07
C LYS A 52 -2.98 -7.02 8.48
N ARG A 53 -3.10 -7.14 7.16
CA ARG A 53 -3.11 -8.43 6.46
C ARG A 53 -1.78 -9.17 6.64
N LEU A 54 -0.67 -8.47 6.41
CA LEU A 54 0.68 -9.04 6.59
C LEU A 54 0.90 -9.57 8.00
N ILE A 55 0.47 -8.83 9.02
CA ILE A 55 0.53 -9.27 10.43
C ILE A 55 -0.35 -10.50 10.63
N SER A 56 -1.60 -10.49 10.14
CA SER A 56 -2.52 -11.62 10.32
C SER A 56 -2.07 -12.90 9.62
N GLU A 57 -1.33 -12.77 8.52
CA GLU A 57 -0.78 -13.87 7.72
C GLU A 57 0.60 -14.34 8.23
N GLY A 58 1.16 -13.69 9.26
CA GLY A 58 2.45 -14.04 9.86
C GLY A 58 3.67 -13.62 9.04
N TYR A 59 3.52 -12.64 8.14
CA TYR A 59 4.63 -12.07 7.37
C TYR A 59 5.41 -10.99 8.14
N ALA A 60 4.87 -10.46 9.24
CA ALA A 60 5.44 -9.39 10.06
C ALA A 60 5.08 -9.55 11.54
#